data_AF-A0A934LSZ7-F1
#
_entry.id   AF-A0A934LSZ7-F1
#
_cell.length_a   1.000
_cell.length_b   1.000
_cell.length_c   1.000
_cell.angle_alpha   90.00
_cell.angle_beta   90.00
_cell.angle_gamma   90.00
#
_symmetry.space_group_name_H-M   'P 1'
#
loop_
_entity.id
_entity.type
_entity.pdbx_description
1 polymer ?
#
loop_
_entity_poly.entity_id
_entity_poly.type
_entity_poly.pdbx_seq_one_letter_code
_entity_poly.pdbx_strand_id
1 'polypeptide(L)'
;MATVIPTNITLEQSTGILTIEWGEGRSCHYPVGPLRLACPCAECRGGHDKMGRHHDPKNLLDLIPLQTYTVERLELVGHYALQFFWNDGHHSGIYTWDYLYRLCPAEEKNA
;
A
#
# COMPACT_ATOMS: atom_id res chain seq x y z
N MET A 1 21.69 -2.32 4.31
CA MET A 1 20.28 -1.98 4.58
C MET A 1 19.52 -3.28 4.62
N ALA A 2 18.73 -3.54 5.66
CA ALA A 2 17.98 -4.80 5.77
C ALA A 2 17.01 -4.91 4.59
N THR A 3 17.07 -6.01 3.86
CA THR A 3 16.20 -6.26 2.71
C THR A 3 14.84 -6.67 3.24
N VAL A 4 13.85 -5.78 3.16
CA VAL A 4 12.46 -6.08 3.53
C VAL A 4 11.81 -6.87 2.40
N ILE A 5 11.68 -8.19 2.60
CA ILE A 5 11.01 -9.09 1.67
C ILE A 5 9.81 -9.70 2.41
N PRO A 6 8.61 -9.70 1.81
CA PRO A 6 7.45 -10.32 2.41
C PRO A 6 7.57 -11.86 2.39
N THR A 7 7.11 -12.51 3.46
CA THR A 7 6.98 -13.96 3.55
C THR A 7 5.61 -14.44 3.10
N ASN A 8 4.58 -13.60 3.29
CA ASN A 8 3.21 -13.87 2.87
C ASN A 8 2.53 -12.55 2.45
N ILE A 9 1.67 -12.63 1.45
CA ILE A 9 0.85 -11.54 0.96
C ILE A 9 -0.55 -12.09 0.76
N THR A 10 -1.52 -11.56 1.49
CA THR A 10 -2.93 -11.97 1.40
C THR A 10 -3.80 -10.74 1.22
N LEU A 11 -4.70 -10.76 0.25
CA LEU A 11 -5.70 -9.71 0.05
C LEU A 11 -7.09 -10.30 0.34
N GLU A 12 -7.70 -9.85 1.43
CA GLU A 12 -9.08 -10.21 1.77
C GLU A 12 -10.04 -9.22 1.08
N GLN A 13 -10.63 -9.63 -0.04
CA GLN A 13 -11.50 -8.78 -0.84
C GLN A 13 -12.78 -8.39 -0.12
N SER A 14 -13.30 -9.26 0.77
CA SER A 14 -14.55 -9.00 1.49
C SER A 14 -14.42 -7.88 2.52
N THR A 15 -13.26 -7.78 3.18
CA THR A 15 -12.97 -6.74 4.18
C THR A 15 -12.19 -5.57 3.59
N GLY A 16 -11.59 -5.72 2.42
CA GLY A 16 -10.73 -4.70 1.82
C GLY A 16 -9.43 -4.50 2.60
N ILE A 17 -8.87 -5.59 3.16
CA ILE A 17 -7.61 -5.55 3.90
C ILE A 17 -6.55 -6.34 3.13
N LEU A 18 -5.44 -5.68 2.80
CA LEU A 18 -4.22 -6.33 2.37
C LEU A 18 -3.36 -6.61 3.61
N THR A 19 -3.01 -7.87 3.83
CA THR A 19 -2.08 -8.29 4.88
C THR A 19 -0.76 -8.65 4.25
N ILE A 20 0.33 -8.07 4.77
CA ILE A 20 1.70 -8.43 4.41
C ILE A 20 2.43 -8.87 5.66
N GLU A 21 2.91 -10.10 5.63
CA GLU A 21 3.84 -10.63 6.62
C GLU A 21 5.25 -10.41 6.14
N TRP A 22 6.08 -9.85 6.99
CA TRP A 22 7.48 -9.58 6.73
C TRP A 22 8.36 -10.56 7.51
N GLY A 23 9.60 -10.75 7.03
CA GLY A 23 10.64 -11.39 7.85
C GLY A 23 10.76 -10.71 9.24
N GLU A 24 11.21 -11.47 10.23
CA GLU A 24 11.28 -11.06 11.65
C GLU A 24 9.92 -10.93 12.36
N GLY A 25 8.85 -11.51 11.81
CA GLY A 25 7.56 -11.66 12.49
C GLY A 25 6.68 -10.41 12.53
N ARG A 26 7.02 -9.36 11.76
CA ARG A 26 6.16 -8.18 11.61
C ARG A 26 5.05 -8.47 10.62
N SER A 27 3.80 -8.22 11.01
CA SER A 27 2.65 -8.24 10.11
C SER A 27 2.04 -6.84 10.00
N CYS A 28 1.64 -6.45 8.78
CA CYS A 28 1.06 -5.15 8.48
C CYS A 28 -0.26 -5.34 7.74
N HIS A 29 -1.31 -4.67 8.23
CA HIS A 29 -2.66 -4.73 7.68
C HIS A 29 -2.98 -3.38 7.04
N TYR A 30 -3.14 -3.35 5.73
CA TYR A 30 -3.36 -2.15 4.94
C TYR A 30 -4.80 -2.10 4.44
N PRO A 31 -5.62 -1.15 4.92
CA PRO A 31 -6.93 -0.92 4.33
C PRO A 31 -6.80 -0.39 2.90
N VAL A 32 -7.49 -1.01 1.95
CA VAL A 32 -7.31 -0.74 0.52
C VAL A 32 -7.70 0.69 0.13
N GLY A 33 -8.69 1.28 0.80
CA GLY A 33 -9.13 2.67 0.55
C GLY A 33 -8.00 3.68 0.81
N PRO A 34 -7.49 3.77 2.05
CA PRO A 34 -6.25 4.48 2.35
C PRO A 34 -5.06 4.16 1.45
N LEU A 35 -4.83 2.88 1.18
CA LEU A 35 -3.70 2.44 0.36
C LEU A 35 -3.78 2.98 -1.07
N ARG A 36 -5.00 3.12 -1.61
CA ARG A 36 -5.25 3.75 -2.91
C ARG A 36 -4.91 5.25 -2.89
N LEU A 37 -5.27 5.96 -1.84
CA LEU A 37 -4.91 7.38 -1.66
C LEU A 37 -3.39 7.56 -1.53
N ALA A 38 -2.72 6.55 -1.00
CA ALA A 38 -1.26 6.47 -0.92
C ALA A 38 -0.61 5.93 -2.19
N CYS A 39 -1.21 6.08 -3.37
CA CYS A 39 -0.58 5.62 -4.61
C CYS A 39 0.74 6.37 -4.90
N PRO A 40 1.86 5.67 -5.15
CA PRO A 40 3.16 6.31 -5.33
C PRO A 40 3.43 6.83 -6.75
N CYS A 41 2.48 6.69 -7.70
CA CYS A 41 2.69 7.14 -9.08
C CYS A 41 2.70 8.68 -9.21
N ALA A 42 3.38 9.19 -10.24
CA ALA A 42 3.51 10.63 -10.46
C ALA A 42 2.16 11.35 -10.59
N GLU A 43 1.17 10.72 -11.23
CA GLU A 43 -0.18 11.27 -11.39
C GLU A 43 -0.87 11.46 -10.04
N CYS A 44 -0.88 10.42 -9.19
CA CYS A 44 -1.49 10.49 -7.86
C CYS A 44 -0.71 11.41 -6.91
N ARG A 45 0.62 11.52 -7.07
CA ARG A 45 1.46 12.43 -6.29
C ARG A 45 1.37 13.89 -6.75
N GLY A 46 0.82 14.14 -7.94
CA GLY A 46 0.74 15.48 -8.52
C GLY A 46 2.09 16.02 -9.02
N GLY A 47 2.92 15.14 -9.59
CA GLY A 47 4.22 15.47 -10.19
C GLY A 47 5.36 14.53 -9.81
N HIS A 48 6.39 14.45 -10.66
CA HIS A 48 7.62 13.70 -10.39
C HIS A 48 8.42 14.28 -9.22
N ASP A 49 8.32 15.59 -8.99
CA ASP A 49 8.97 16.31 -7.89
C ASP A 49 8.46 15.86 -6.52
N LYS A 50 7.24 15.31 -6.46
CA LYS A 50 6.61 14.78 -5.25
C LYS A 50 6.74 13.27 -5.12
N MET A 51 7.57 12.65 -5.95
CA MET A 51 7.91 11.25 -5.79
C MET A 51 9.03 11.10 -4.75
N GLY A 52 8.90 10.08 -3.90
CA GLY A 52 9.93 9.71 -2.93
C GLY A 52 9.50 9.85 -1.48
N ARG A 53 10.39 9.39 -0.59
CA ARG A 53 10.07 9.09 0.80
C ARG A 53 9.51 10.27 1.60
N HIS A 54 9.90 11.50 1.25
CA HIS A 54 9.46 12.72 1.94
C HIS A 54 7.98 13.02 1.75
N HIS A 55 7.36 12.49 0.69
CA HIS A 55 5.96 12.70 0.35
C HIS A 55 5.07 11.51 0.73
N ASP A 56 5.65 10.49 1.37
CA ASP A 56 4.91 9.32 1.80
C ASP A 56 4.00 9.68 2.98
N PRO A 57 2.75 9.18 3.00
CA PRO A 57 1.84 9.46 4.10
C PRO A 57 2.38 8.88 5.41
N LYS A 58 2.11 9.57 6.52
CA LYS A 58 2.61 9.16 7.85
C LYS A 58 1.75 8.09 8.51
N ASN A 59 0.44 8.12 8.24
CA ASN A 59 -0.52 7.15 8.77
C ASN A 59 -1.56 6.90 7.69
N LEU A 60 -1.67 5.65 7.24
CA LEU A 60 -2.68 5.27 6.26
C LEU A 60 -4.09 5.35 6.86
N LEU A 61 -4.30 4.96 8.11
CA LEU A 61 -5.66 4.93 8.70
C LEU A 61 -6.31 6.32 8.75
N ASP A 62 -5.51 7.38 8.79
CA ASP A 62 -5.99 8.77 8.78
C ASP A 62 -6.41 9.27 7.38
N LEU A 63 -6.10 8.52 6.31
CA LEU A 63 -6.47 8.89 4.94
C LEU A 63 -7.91 8.49 4.66
N ILE A 64 -8.79 9.50 4.52
CA ILE A 64 -10.22 9.27 4.28
C ILE A 64 -10.52 9.29 2.78
N PRO A 65 -10.88 8.15 2.16
CA PRO A 65 -11.26 8.11 0.76
C PRO A 65 -12.63 8.73 0.54
N LEU A 66 -12.77 9.53 -0.53
CA LEU A 66 -14.05 10.16 -0.91
C LEU A 66 -15.04 9.18 -1.55
N GLN A 67 -14.56 7.99 -1.94
CA GLN A 67 -15.34 6.94 -2.57
C GLN A 67 -14.79 5.57 -2.16
N THR A 68 -15.56 4.51 -2.40
CA THR A 68 -15.10 3.14 -2.17
C THR A 68 -14.14 2.71 -3.28
N TYR A 69 -12.94 2.30 -2.88
CA TYR A 69 -11.94 1.71 -3.76
C TYR A 69 -11.83 0.22 -3.52
N THR A 70 -11.77 -0.57 -4.60
CA THR A 70 -11.53 -2.01 -4.55
C THR A 70 -10.39 -2.39 -5.49
N VAL A 71 -9.70 -3.48 -5.14
CA VAL A 71 -8.62 -4.04 -5.96
C VAL A 71 -9.22 -5.12 -6.84
N GLU A 72 -9.22 -4.92 -8.15
CA GLU A 72 -9.71 -5.89 -9.13
C GLU A 72 -8.65 -6.97 -9.41
N ARG A 73 -7.38 -6.58 -9.39
CA ARG A 73 -6.24 -7.47 -9.60
C ARG A 73 -5.02 -6.98 -8.85
N LEU A 74 -4.25 -7.92 -8.32
CA LEU A 74 -2.99 -7.68 -7.62
C LEU A 74 -1.89 -8.51 -8.28
N GLU A 75 -0.80 -7.86 -8.69
CA GLU A 75 0.31 -8.51 -9.38
C GLU A 75 1.64 -8.22 -8.68
N LEU A 76 2.53 -9.22 -8.71
CA LEU A 76 3.92 -9.05 -8.33
C LEU A 76 4.69 -8.41 -9.46
N VAL A 77 5.45 -7.37 -9.14
CA VAL A 77 6.38 -6.72 -10.08
C VAL A 77 7.77 -7.24 -9.76
N GLY A 78 8.17 -8.27 -10.51
CA GLY A 78 9.40 -9.01 -10.23
C GLY A 78 9.42 -9.48 -8.78
N HIS A 79 10.48 -9.13 -8.06
CA HIS A 79 10.71 -9.56 -6.66
C HIS A 79 10.75 -8.38 -5.68
N TYR A 80 10.28 -7.19 -6.07
CA TYR A 80 10.53 -5.95 -5.30
C TYR A 80 9.29 -5.09 -5.00
N ALA A 81 8.13 -5.39 -5.61
CA ALA A 81 6.95 -4.55 -5.48
C ALA A 81 5.64 -5.28 -5.81
N LEU A 82 4.53 -4.61 -5.47
CA LEU A 82 3.19 -4.92 -5.95
C LEU A 82 2.71 -3.85 -6.93
N GLN A 83 1.91 -4.29 -7.90
CA GLN A 83 1.09 -3.44 -8.75
C GLN A 83 -0.38 -3.78 -8.52
N PHE A 84 -1.16 -2.74 -8.23
CA PHE A 84 -2.59 -2.85 -7.98
C PHE A 84 -3.34 -2.36 -9.21
N PHE A 85 -4.37 -3.10 -9.60
CA PHE A 85 -5.35 -2.67 -10.59
C PHE A 85 -6.63 -2.35 -9.84
N TRP A 86 -7.01 -1.09 -9.88
CA TRP A 86 -8.10 -0.53 -9.09
C TRP A 86 -9.38 -0.42 -9.92
N ASN A 87 -10.53 -0.50 -9.26
CA ASN A 87 -11.85 -0.33 -9.88
C ASN A 87 -12.09 1.07 -10.48
N ASP A 88 -11.26 2.06 -10.14
CA ASP A 88 -11.28 3.40 -10.73
C ASP A 88 -10.40 3.52 -11.99
N GLY A 89 -9.88 2.39 -12.49
CA GLY A 89 -9.05 2.31 -13.69
C GLY A 89 -7.55 2.53 -13.47
N HIS A 90 -7.12 2.92 -12.26
CA HIS A 90 -5.70 3.17 -11.99
C HIS A 90 -4.91 1.86 -11.89
N HIS A 91 -3.72 1.87 -12.46
CA HIS A 91 -2.82 0.72 -12.42
C HIS A 91 -1.32 1.10 -12.56
N SER A 92 -0.99 2.38 -12.57
CA SER A 92 0.40 2.86 -12.76
C SER A 92 1.22 2.88 -11.46
N GLY A 93 0.60 2.61 -10.31
CA GLY A 93 1.25 2.60 -9.00
C GLY A 93 2.09 1.35 -8.77
N ILE A 94 3.39 1.53 -8.53
CA ILE A 94 4.32 0.47 -8.14
C ILE A 94 4.68 0.62 -6.67
N TYR A 95 4.13 -0.28 -5.84
CA TYR A 95 4.25 -0.26 -4.40
C TYR A 95 5.42 -1.15 -3.98
N THR A 96 6.61 -0.55 -3.84
CA THR A 96 7.80 -1.31 -3.45
C THR A 96 7.71 -1.85 -2.03
N TRP A 97 8.44 -2.93 -1.73
CA TRP A 97 8.49 -3.48 -0.37
C TRP A 97 8.94 -2.45 0.66
N ASP A 98 9.96 -1.66 0.33
CA ASP A 98 10.41 -0.55 1.18
C ASP A 98 9.30 0.47 1.45
N TYR A 99 8.50 0.80 0.44
CA TYR A 99 7.38 1.72 0.57
C TYR A 99 6.29 1.14 1.49
N LEU A 100 5.81 -0.06 1.18
CA LEU A 100 4.79 -0.74 1.97
C LEU A 100 5.24 -0.95 3.42
N TYR A 101 6.48 -1.38 3.65
CA TYR A 101 7.04 -1.58 4.99
C TYR A 101 7.07 -0.30 5.81
N ARG A 102 7.40 0.84 5.19
CA ARG A 102 7.39 2.16 5.85
C ARG A 102 5.99 2.68 6.11
N LEU A 103 5.03 2.32 5.25
CA LEU A 103 3.63 2.68 5.39
C LEU A 103 2.81 1.73 6.28
N CYS A 104 3.44 0.70 6.83
CA CYS A 104 2.79 -0.23 7.74
C CYS A 104 1.97 0.56 8.79
N PRO A 105 0.63 0.41 8.78
CA PRO A 105 -0.20 1.18 9.68
C PRO A 105 0.16 0.91 11.13
N ALA A 106 0.06 1.95 11.97
CA ALA A 106 0.07 1.73 13.41
C ALA A 106 -1.16 0.89 13.77
N GLU A 107 -1.02 -0.02 14.74
CA GLU A 107 -2.19 -0.73 15.25
C GLU A 107 -3.22 0.30 15.72
N GLU A 108 -4.43 0.15 15.20
CA GLU A 108 -5.56 0.98 15.60
C GLU A 108 -5.79 0.70 17.09
N LYS A 109 -5.42 1.66 17.94
CA LYS A 109 -5.77 1.60 19.36
C LYS A 109 -7.28 1.81 19.42
N ASN A 110 -8.04 0.73 19.38
CA ASN A 110 -9.45 0.75 19.76
C ASN A 110 -9.53 1.30 21.18
N ALA A 111 -9.97 2.56 21.29
CA ALA A 111 -10.37 3.20 22.54
C ALA A 111 -11.84 2.86 22.83
#